data_AF-A0A3E0RHB2-F1
#
_entry.id   AF-A0A3E0RHB2-F1
#
_cell.length_a   1.000
_cell.length_b   1.000
_cell.length_c   1.000
_cell.angle_alpha   90.00
_cell.angle_beta   90.00
_cell.angle_gamma   90.00
#
_symmetry.space_group_name_H-M   'P 1'
#
loop_
_entity.id
_entity.type
_entity.pdbx_description
1 polymer ?
#
loop_
_entity_poly.entity_id
_entity_poly.type
_entity_poly.pdbx_seq_one_letter_code
_entity_poly.pdbx_strand_id
1 'polypeptide(L)' 'MDSVGPVVPVTTVASHTVYKVLDGPYPNTEKVTSTTYEVTTYDKNGKLTTSTNVYQSDYLV' A
#
# COMPACT_ATOMS: atom_id res chain seq x y z
N MET A 1 -20.40 25.54 -29.18
CA MET A 1 -19.52 25.65 -28.01
C MET A 1 -19.94 24.56 -27.06
N ASP A 2 -19.14 23.51 -26.93
CA ASP A 2 -19.49 22.42 -26.03
C ASP A 2 -19.20 22.82 -24.58
N SER A 3 -20.14 22.54 -23.69
CA SER A 3 -20.00 22.84 -22.28
C SER A 3 -19.09 21.80 -21.64
N VAL A 4 -17.83 22.19 -21.36
CA VAL A 4 -16.89 21.38 -20.58
C VAL A 4 -17.34 21.40 -19.12
N GLY A 5 -18.28 20.53 -18.78
CA GLY A 5 -18.79 20.38 -17.42
C GLY A 5 -17.68 19.97 -16.44
N PRO A 6 -17.72 20.42 -15.17
CA PRO A 6 -16.73 20.05 -14.17
C PRO A 6 -16.79 18.55 -13.93
N VAL A 7 -15.65 17.89 -14.08
CA VAL A 7 -15.52 16.45 -13.88
C VAL A 7 -15.15 16.19 -12.40
N VAL A 8 -15.74 15.15 -11.81
CA VAL A 8 -15.63 14.89 -10.36
C VAL A 8 -14.49 13.89 -10.07
N PRO A 9 -13.67 14.14 -9.03
CA PRO A 9 -12.64 13.21 -8.61
C PRO A 9 -13.12 11.86 -8.04
N VAL A 10 -12.38 10.79 -8.32
CA VAL A 10 -12.60 9.42 -7.83
C VAL A 10 -11.32 8.95 -7.16
N THR A 11 -11.41 8.53 -5.90
CA THR A 11 -10.22 8.23 -5.08
C THR A 11 -10.36 6.87 -4.42
N THR A 12 -9.37 6.00 -4.63
CA THR A 12 -9.35 4.62 -4.09
C THR A 12 -8.10 4.41 -3.26
N VAL A 13 -8.26 4.18 -1.96
CA VAL A 13 -7.15 3.81 -1.06
C VAL A 13 -7.30 2.33 -0.71
N ALA A 14 -6.25 1.53 -0.93
CA ALA A 14 -6.21 0.13 -0.56
C ALA A 14 -4.91 -0.20 0.19
N SER A 15 -5.01 -0.77 1.39
CA SER A 15 -3.86 -1.24 2.16
C SER A 15 -3.81 -2.76 2.15
N HIS A 16 -2.64 -3.34 1.85
CA HIS A 16 -2.40 -4.77 1.83
C HIS A 16 -1.16 -5.09 2.65
N THR A 17 -1.26 -5.98 3.63
CA THR A 17 -0.10 -6.48 4.39
C THR A 17 0.22 -7.92 3.98
N VAL A 18 1.45 -8.16 3.54
CA VAL A 18 1.98 -9.48 3.23
C VAL A 18 2.94 -9.89 4.32
N TYR A 19 2.69 -11.04 4.94
CA TYR A 19 3.56 -11.64 5.94
C TYR A 19 4.42 -12.74 5.30
N LYS A 20 5.70 -12.79 5.68
CA LYS A 20 6.61 -13.88 5.37
C LYS A 20 7.27 -14.35 6.68
N VAL A 21 6.98 -15.58 7.06
CA VAL A 21 7.65 -16.27 8.17
C VAL A 21 8.87 -17.01 7.63
N LEU A 22 9.95 -17.01 8.41
CA LEU A 22 11.22 -17.70 8.14
C LEU A 22 11.76 -18.26 9.46
N ASP A 23 12.59 -19.31 9.38
CA ASP A 23 13.39 -19.76 10.53
C ASP A 23 14.23 -18.58 11.07
N GLY A 24 14.17 -18.36 12.39
CA GLY A 24 14.94 -17.32 13.06
C GLY A 24 16.43 -17.68 13.18
N PRO A 25 17.28 -16.71 13.55
CA PRO A 25 18.72 -16.92 13.74
C PRO A 25 19.06 -17.75 14.99
N TYR A 26 18.07 -18.08 15.83
CA TYR A 26 18.23 -18.85 17.06
C TYR A 26 17.23 -20.02 17.13
N PRO A 27 17.55 -21.13 17.84
CA PRO A 27 16.64 -22.26 18.00
C PRO A 27 15.30 -21.84 18.62
N ASN A 28 14.19 -22.32 18.03
CA ASN A 28 12.83 -21.99 18.44
C ASN A 28 12.46 -20.49 18.36
N THR A 29 13.07 -19.74 17.44
CA THR A 29 12.63 -18.39 17.08
C THR A 29 12.18 -18.35 15.63
N GLU A 30 11.19 -17.52 15.32
CA GLU A 30 10.76 -17.22 13.96
C GLU A 30 11.16 -15.78 13.60
N LYS A 31 11.60 -15.56 12.36
CA LYS A 31 11.69 -14.21 11.80
C LYS A 31 10.43 -13.94 10.97
N VAL A 32 9.65 -12.95 11.39
CA VAL A 32 8.51 -12.46 10.63
C VAL A 32 8.90 -11.16 9.93
N THR A 33 8.85 -11.17 8.60
CA THR A 33 8.87 -9.95 7.77
C THR A 33 7.42 -9.60 7.41
N SER A 34 6.99 -8.40 7.78
CA SER A 34 5.71 -7.80 7.42
C SER A 34 5.93 -6.67 6.43
N THR A 35 5.33 -6.74 5.25
CA THR A 35 5.37 -5.67 4.24
C THR A 35 3.97 -5.15 3.96
N THR A 36 3.72 -3.90 4.34
CA THR A 36 2.45 -3.20 4.10
C THR A 36 2.57 -2.27 2.89
N TYR A 37 1.64 -2.42 1.94
CA TYR A 37 1.51 -1.62 0.72
C TYR A 37 0.25 -0.76 0.81
N GLU A 38 0.40 0.55 1.01
CA GLU A 38 -0.73 1.50 0.97
C GLU A 38 -0.82 2.14 -0.41
N VAL A 39 -1.93 1.96 -1.12
CA VAL A 39 -2.11 2.35 -2.53
C VAL A 39 -3.22 3.39 -2.65
N THR A 40 -2.87 4.69 -2.74
CA THR A 40 -3.80 5.84 -2.84
C THR A 40 -3.97 6.31 -4.27
N THR A 41 -5.20 6.35 -4.80
CA THR A 41 -5.49 6.55 -6.25
C THR A 41 -6.26 7.85 -6.55
N TYR A 42 -6.06 8.46 -7.72
CA TYR A 42 -6.82 9.59 -8.28
C TYR A 42 -7.56 9.20 -9.59
N ASP A 43 -7.81 10.21 -10.43
CA ASP A 43 -8.67 10.28 -11.59
C ASP A 43 -8.22 11.41 -12.54
N LYS A 44 -9.03 11.63 -13.58
CA LYS A 44 -8.85 12.61 -14.67
C LYS A 44 -8.86 14.11 -14.31
N ASN A 45 -8.95 14.49 -13.02
CA ASN A 45 -8.88 15.89 -12.57
C ASN A 45 -7.61 16.21 -11.74
N GLY A 46 -6.75 15.23 -11.46
CA GLY A 46 -5.49 15.46 -10.75
C GLY A 46 -5.59 15.59 -9.22
N LYS A 47 -6.74 15.30 -8.60
CA LYS A 47 -6.89 15.19 -7.14
C LYS A 47 -6.52 13.77 -6.67
N LEU A 48 -5.17 13.55 -6.63
CA LEU A 48 -3.09 11.59 -6.37
C LEU A 48 -2.95 10.20 -7.19
N THR A 49 -2.43 10.21 -8.44
CA THR A 49 -2.68 9.25 -9.54
C THR A 49 -2.84 7.79 -9.11
N THR A 50 -1.77 7.18 -8.62
CA THR A 50 -1.75 6.00 -7.74
C THR A 50 -0.45 6.15 -6.96
N SER A 51 -0.47 5.97 -5.64
CA SER A 51 0.64 6.22 -4.74
C SER A 51 0.81 5.05 -3.81
N THR A 52 1.84 4.24 -4.05
CA THR A 52 2.17 3.05 -3.28
C THR A 52 3.25 3.36 -2.26
N ASN A 53 2.88 3.57 -1.00
CA ASN A 53 3.83 3.57 0.11
C ASN A 53 4.11 2.13 0.53
N VAL A 54 5.38 1.80 0.80
CA VAL A 54 5.79 0.45 1.23
C VAL A 54 6.49 0.55 2.57
N TYR A 55 5.87 -0.03 3.60
CA TYR A 55 6.42 -0.12 4.95
C TYR A 55 6.81 -1.57 5.23
N GLN A 56 8.11 -1.85 5.33
CA GLN A 56 8.62 -3.14 5.75
C GLN A 56 9.04 -3.09 7.23
N SER A 57 8.65 -4.10 8.00
CA SER A 57 9.11 -4.33 9.37
C SER A 57 9.53 -5.78 9.51
N ASP A 58 10.71 -5.99 10.12
CA ASP A 58 11.23 -7.30 10.49
C ASP A 58 11.21 -7.40 12.02
N TYR A 59 10.62 -8.47 12.56
CA TYR A 59 10.66 -8.77 13.99
C TYR A 59 10.92 -10.27 14.24
N LEU A 60 11.43 -10.57 15.44
CA LEU A 60 11.61 -11.93 15.94
C LEU A 60 10.46 -12.27 16.89
N VAL A 61 10.04 -13.54 16.85
CA VAL A 61 9.00 -14.14 17.70
C VAL A 61 9.57 -15.39 18.35
#